data_AF-A0A2S6TXU2-F1
#
_entry.id   AF-A0A2S6TXU2-F1
#
_cell.length_a   1.000
_cell.length_b   1.000
_cell.length_c   1.000
_cell.angle_alpha   90.00
_cell.angle_beta   90.00
_cell.angle_gamma   90.00
#
_symmetry.space_group_name_H-M   'P 1'
#
loop_
_entity.id
_entity.type
_entity.pdbx_description
1 polymer ?
#
loop_
_entity_poly.entity_id
_entity_poly.type
_entity_poly.pdbx_seq_one_letter_code
_entity_poly.pdbx_strand_id
1 'polypeptide(L)'
;MNKFSLILYGLHWAFKYTAWKHEFFRDRLKEKNLTVQIRVADDSVGRTFYFKNGLMRSSSGVVKGVDVDIAVKDAVLGAELMMPPIDHLKRIEAIKSFSLMAVGDDKLVTWFSETVYMIERARWVWGTPVENGETRYFNNTNGGPVFVYVKDGKIIRLTPIDFDDEDPETWSVEARGKTFSPPRKTTISPHGLASKSLVYSKERNLYPMKRVDFNPEGDRNPENRGVSGYERISWNEALDIVEKEIKRVKREHGPGSILAARSSHHTWGNVGYYISAYNRFINIIGASTTLLNPDSWEGWYWGA
;
A
#
# COMPACT_ATOMS: atom_id res chain seq x y z
N MET A 1 16.64 -14.32 -32.59
CA MET A 1 16.17 -13.99 -31.23
C MET A 1 14.93 -13.12 -31.37
N ASN A 2 13.76 -13.59 -30.93
CA ASN A 2 12.50 -12.84 -31.09
C ASN A 2 12.35 -11.72 -30.05
N LYS A 3 11.42 -10.78 -30.29
CA LYS A 3 11.19 -9.60 -29.43
C LYS A 3 10.94 -9.99 -27.96
N PHE A 4 10.18 -11.05 -27.73
CA PHE A 4 9.90 -11.54 -26.38
C PHE A 4 11.17 -12.02 -25.65
N SER A 5 11.99 -12.85 -26.30
CA SER A 5 13.26 -13.33 -25.75
C SER A 5 14.22 -12.18 -25.43
N LEU A 6 14.26 -11.15 -26.28
CA LEU A 6 14.99 -9.90 -26.04
C LEU A 6 14.49 -9.16 -24.80
N ILE A 7 13.17 -9.00 -24.65
CA ILE A 7 12.56 -8.35 -23.47
C ILE A 7 12.91 -9.12 -22.18
N LEU A 8 12.80 -10.45 -22.18
CA LEU A 8 13.16 -11.26 -21.01
C LEU A 8 14.65 -11.14 -20.66
N TYR A 9 15.52 -11.06 -21.67
CA TYR A 9 16.95 -10.79 -21.44
C TYR A 9 17.20 -9.36 -20.94
N GLY A 10 16.44 -8.38 -21.44
CA GLY A 10 16.44 -7.01 -20.92
C GLY A 10 16.03 -6.96 -19.45
N LEU A 11 15.01 -7.72 -19.05
CA LEU A 11 14.57 -7.84 -17.66
C LEU A 11 15.70 -8.39 -16.77
N HIS A 12 16.47 -9.37 -17.23
CA HIS A 12 17.67 -9.84 -16.50
C HIS A 12 18.65 -8.70 -16.21
N TRP A 13 18.95 -7.87 -17.22
CA TRP A 13 19.83 -6.73 -17.02
C TRP A 13 19.21 -5.64 -16.15
N ALA A 14 17.90 -5.42 -16.24
CA ALA A 14 17.18 -4.45 -15.44
C ALA A 14 17.26 -4.79 -13.93
N PHE A 15 17.05 -6.06 -13.55
CA PHE A 15 17.28 -6.51 -12.17
C PHE A 15 18.71 -6.24 -11.70
N LYS A 16 19.72 -6.61 -12.50
CA LYS A 16 21.14 -6.41 -12.15
C LYS A 16 21.50 -4.94 -11.97
N TYR A 17 21.09 -4.12 -12.93
CA TYR A 17 21.36 -2.68 -12.91
C TYR A 17 20.68 -2.02 -11.71
N THR A 18 19.41 -2.36 -11.45
CA THR A 18 18.65 -1.80 -10.33
C THR A 18 19.26 -2.20 -8.98
N ALA A 19 19.64 -3.47 -8.81
CA ALA A 19 20.32 -3.94 -7.59
C ALA A 19 21.70 -3.31 -7.40
N TRP A 20 22.41 -3.02 -8.50
CA TRP A 20 23.68 -2.29 -8.45
C TRP A 20 23.49 -0.85 -7.99
N LYS A 21 22.50 -0.14 -8.53
CA LYS A 21 22.22 1.27 -8.24
C LYS A 21 21.56 1.53 -6.89
N HIS A 22 20.66 0.63 -6.45
CA HIS A 22 19.78 0.88 -5.31
C HIS A 22 19.94 -0.20 -4.23
N GLU A 23 20.33 0.22 -3.03
CA GLU A 23 20.53 -0.68 -1.88
C GLU A 23 19.25 -1.40 -1.47
N PHE A 24 18.12 -0.68 -1.35
CA PHE A 24 16.84 -1.29 -0.98
C PHE A 24 16.42 -2.41 -1.95
N PHE A 25 16.74 -2.27 -3.24
CA PHE A 25 16.42 -3.29 -4.24
C PHE A 25 17.34 -4.50 -4.11
N ARG A 26 18.61 -4.28 -3.74
CA ARG A 26 19.55 -5.36 -3.42
C ARG A 26 19.10 -6.15 -2.20
N ASP A 27 18.61 -5.48 -1.17
CA ASP A 27 18.06 -6.13 0.02
C ASP A 27 16.79 -6.90 -0.28
N ARG A 28 15.91 -6.34 -1.12
CA ARG A 28 14.73 -7.06 -1.64
C ARG A 28 15.13 -8.41 -2.25
N LEU A 29 16.18 -8.47 -3.07
CA LEU A 29 16.64 -9.72 -3.70
C LEU A 29 17.20 -10.76 -2.70
N LYS A 30 17.55 -10.37 -1.47
CA LYS A 30 18.04 -11.30 -0.42
C LYS A 30 16.89 -12.00 0.30
N GLU A 31 15.68 -11.47 0.24
CA GLU A 31 14.53 -11.97 1.01
C GLU A 31 14.10 -13.38 0.60
N LYS A 32 14.35 -13.79 -0.64
CA LYS A 32 13.88 -15.05 -1.21
C LYS A 32 14.94 -15.73 -2.06
N ASN A 33 14.98 -17.06 -1.95
CA ASN A 33 15.68 -17.95 -2.87
C ASN A 33 14.62 -18.70 -3.66
N LEU A 34 14.60 -18.53 -4.98
CA LEU A 34 13.58 -19.12 -5.85
C LEU A 34 14.03 -19.14 -7.32
N THR A 35 13.38 -20.00 -8.08
CA THR A 35 13.51 -20.11 -9.53
C THR A 35 12.19 -19.68 -10.16
N VAL A 36 12.25 -18.64 -11.00
CA VAL A 36 11.10 -18.09 -11.72
C VAL A 36 11.29 -18.28 -13.20
N GLN A 37 10.28 -18.79 -13.88
CA GLN A 37 10.29 -18.95 -15.32
C GLN A 37 9.26 -18.05 -15.97
N ILE A 38 9.64 -17.43 -17.08
CA ILE A 38 8.70 -16.76 -17.97
C ILE A 38 8.84 -17.39 -19.35
N ARG A 39 7.73 -17.87 -19.91
CA ARG A 39 7.72 -18.63 -21.17
C ARG A 39 6.43 -18.44 -21.96
N VAL A 40 6.47 -18.82 -23.22
CA VAL A 40 5.26 -19.05 -24.01
C VAL A 40 4.66 -20.41 -23.69
N ALA A 41 3.35 -20.57 -23.89
CA ALA A 41 2.60 -21.74 -23.47
C ALA A 41 3.05 -23.05 -24.15
N ASP A 42 3.61 -22.96 -25.37
CA ASP A 42 4.13 -24.09 -26.15
C ASP A 42 5.60 -24.42 -25.86
N ASP A 43 6.20 -23.78 -24.85
CA ASP A 43 7.60 -23.96 -24.41
C ASP A 43 8.68 -23.61 -25.46
N SER A 44 8.31 -23.07 -26.62
CA SER A 44 9.26 -22.75 -27.69
C SER A 44 10.22 -21.61 -27.33
N VAL A 45 9.81 -20.73 -26.42
CA VAL A 45 10.55 -19.54 -26.00
C VAL A 45 10.36 -19.32 -24.50
N GLY A 46 11.45 -19.19 -23.77
CA GLY A 46 11.40 -18.82 -22.36
C GLY A 46 12.74 -18.36 -21.81
N ARG A 47 12.70 -17.82 -20.60
CA ARG A 47 13.88 -17.53 -19.80
C ARG A 47 13.58 -17.86 -18.35
N THR A 48 14.54 -18.53 -17.72
CA THR A 48 14.50 -18.86 -16.31
C THR A 48 15.42 -17.92 -15.53
N PHE A 49 14.92 -17.39 -14.43
CA PHE A 49 15.59 -16.49 -13.50
C PHE A 49 15.83 -17.21 -12.19
N TYR A 50 17.06 -17.13 -11.69
CA TYR A 50 17.48 -17.79 -10.45
C TYR A 50 17.88 -16.72 -9.44
N PHE A 51 17.18 -16.69 -8.31
CA PHE A 51 17.44 -15.82 -7.19
C PHE A 51 18.06 -16.64 -6.08
N LYS A 52 19.27 -16.28 -5.65
CA LYS A 52 19.96 -16.95 -4.56
C LYS A 52 20.82 -15.97 -3.77
N ASN A 53 20.50 -15.76 -2.50
CA ASN A 53 21.23 -14.93 -1.54
C ASN A 53 21.50 -13.51 -2.09
N GLY A 54 20.51 -12.88 -2.71
CA GLY A 54 20.64 -11.54 -3.32
C GLY A 54 21.25 -11.51 -4.72
N LEU A 55 21.76 -12.63 -5.23
CA LEU A 55 22.28 -12.74 -6.59
C LEU A 55 21.16 -13.18 -7.54
N MET A 56 21.08 -12.53 -8.69
CA MET A 56 20.16 -12.90 -9.76
C MET A 56 20.92 -13.29 -11.03
N ARG A 57 20.64 -14.50 -11.52
CA ARG A 57 21.14 -15.05 -12.79
C ARG A 57 19.98 -15.43 -13.68
N SER A 58 20.20 -15.56 -14.99
CA SER A 58 19.19 -16.11 -15.88
C SER A 58 19.79 -16.97 -16.98
N SER A 59 19.01 -17.93 -17.49
CA SER A 59 19.34 -18.76 -18.64
C SER A 59 18.18 -18.75 -19.63
N SER A 60 18.48 -18.72 -20.93
CA SER A 60 17.46 -18.94 -21.97
C SER A 60 16.96 -20.38 -21.93
N GLY A 61 15.71 -20.58 -22.31
CA GLY A 61 15.05 -21.89 -22.35
C GLY A 61 14.05 -22.09 -21.21
N VAL A 62 13.40 -23.23 -21.27
CA VAL A 62 12.34 -23.68 -20.37
C VAL A 62 12.84 -24.90 -19.61
N VAL A 63 12.67 -24.91 -18.29
CA VAL A 63 13.07 -26.00 -17.39
C VAL A 63 11.87 -26.48 -16.57
N LYS A 64 11.98 -27.67 -15.99
CA LYS A 64 10.96 -28.24 -15.09
C LYS A 64 11.30 -27.95 -13.64
N GLY A 65 10.28 -27.97 -12.77
CA GLY A 65 10.47 -27.88 -11.31
C GLY A 65 10.84 -26.47 -10.82
N VAL A 66 10.27 -25.44 -11.42
CA VAL A 66 10.43 -24.05 -10.97
C VAL A 66 9.43 -23.71 -9.87
N ASP A 67 9.78 -22.75 -9.01
CA ASP A 67 8.92 -22.31 -7.91
C ASP A 67 7.75 -21.43 -8.42
N VAL A 68 8.00 -20.68 -9.50
CA VAL A 68 7.00 -19.84 -10.18
C VAL A 68 7.14 -19.99 -11.68
N ASP A 69 6.05 -20.34 -12.37
CA ASP A 69 5.97 -20.44 -13.83
C ASP A 69 4.95 -19.44 -14.37
N ILE A 70 5.42 -18.47 -15.15
CA ILE A 70 4.61 -17.46 -15.81
C ILE A 70 4.52 -17.79 -17.29
N ALA A 71 3.35 -18.22 -17.73
CA ALA A 71 3.08 -18.61 -19.11
C ALA A 71 2.24 -17.54 -19.82
N VAL A 72 2.69 -17.10 -21.00
CA VAL A 72 1.90 -16.29 -21.93
C VAL A 72 1.49 -17.14 -23.13
N LYS A 73 0.33 -16.85 -23.72
CA LYS A 73 -0.21 -17.63 -24.85
C LYS A 73 0.80 -17.80 -26.00
N ASP A 74 1.45 -16.72 -26.40
CA ASP A 74 2.44 -16.70 -27.47
C ASP A 74 3.45 -15.55 -27.29
N ALA A 75 4.50 -15.54 -28.12
CA ALA A 75 5.59 -14.58 -28.01
C ALA A 75 5.16 -13.14 -28.40
N VAL A 76 4.15 -12.98 -29.25
CA VAL A 76 3.68 -11.66 -29.68
C VAL A 76 2.96 -11.00 -28.51
N LEU A 77 2.01 -11.71 -27.91
CA LEU A 77 1.31 -11.27 -26.71
C LEU A 77 2.28 -11.04 -25.55
N GLY A 78 3.23 -11.95 -25.33
CA GLY A 78 4.26 -11.79 -24.31
C GLY A 78 5.07 -10.51 -24.47
N ALA A 79 5.47 -10.18 -25.71
CA ALA A 79 6.19 -8.96 -26.00
C ALA A 79 5.33 -7.70 -25.82
N GLU A 80 4.04 -7.76 -26.15
CA GLU A 80 3.10 -6.65 -25.93
C GLU A 80 2.87 -6.38 -24.44
N LEU A 81 2.61 -7.43 -23.64
CA LEU A 81 2.30 -7.29 -22.22
C LEU A 81 3.50 -6.86 -21.37
N MET A 82 4.73 -7.10 -21.82
CA MET A 82 5.95 -6.88 -21.03
C MET A 82 6.82 -5.73 -21.54
N MET A 83 6.44 -5.03 -22.62
CA MET A 83 7.19 -3.89 -23.14
C MET A 83 6.71 -2.57 -22.51
N PRO A 84 7.57 -1.80 -21.82
CA PRO A 84 7.21 -0.47 -21.34
C PRO A 84 6.88 0.53 -22.47
N PRO A 85 5.95 1.50 -22.26
CA PRO A 85 5.11 1.64 -21.07
C PRO A 85 4.05 0.53 -20.99
N ILE A 86 3.82 0.01 -19.78
CA ILE A 86 2.95 -1.13 -19.57
C ILE A 86 1.48 -0.74 -19.72
N ASP A 87 0.77 -1.46 -20.57
CA ASP A 87 -0.70 -1.41 -20.63
C ASP A 87 -1.31 -2.37 -19.58
N HIS A 88 -1.73 -1.79 -18.45
CA HIS A 88 -2.33 -2.56 -17.37
C HIS A 88 -3.71 -3.13 -17.72
N LEU A 89 -4.47 -2.46 -18.60
CA LEU A 89 -5.79 -2.94 -19.01
C LEU A 89 -5.64 -4.24 -19.80
N LYS A 90 -4.73 -4.26 -20.79
CA LYS A 90 -4.43 -5.46 -21.56
C LYS A 90 -3.91 -6.61 -20.72
N ARG A 91 -3.08 -6.33 -19.70
CA ARG A 91 -2.64 -7.38 -18.75
C ARG A 91 -3.82 -8.00 -18.00
N ILE A 92 -4.75 -7.18 -17.51
CA ILE A 92 -5.95 -7.66 -16.81
C ILE A 92 -6.80 -8.52 -17.75
N GLU A 93 -7.00 -8.09 -19.00
CA GLU A 93 -7.72 -8.86 -20.00
C GLU A 93 -7.04 -10.19 -20.34
N ALA A 94 -5.71 -10.19 -20.47
CA ALA A 94 -4.93 -11.41 -20.70
C ALA A 94 -5.02 -12.40 -19.53
N ILE A 95 -5.03 -11.92 -18.28
CA ILE A 95 -5.24 -12.76 -17.10
C ILE A 95 -6.65 -13.33 -17.09
N LYS A 96 -7.68 -12.50 -17.33
CA LYS A 96 -9.09 -12.93 -17.37
C LYS A 96 -9.37 -13.97 -18.47
N SER A 97 -8.66 -13.86 -19.59
CA SER A 97 -8.77 -14.79 -20.72
C SER A 97 -7.80 -15.98 -20.64
N PHE A 98 -7.11 -16.17 -19.51
CA PHE A 98 -6.11 -17.22 -19.30
C PHE A 98 -4.96 -17.22 -20.34
N SER A 99 -4.74 -16.09 -21.00
CA SER A 99 -3.65 -15.89 -21.95
C SER A 99 -2.35 -15.40 -21.29
N LEU A 100 -2.43 -15.01 -20.02
CA LEU A 100 -1.30 -14.81 -19.10
C LEU A 100 -1.63 -15.53 -17.79
N MET A 101 -0.83 -16.50 -17.41
CA MET A 101 -1.00 -17.28 -16.18
C MET A 101 0.28 -17.24 -15.35
N ALA A 102 0.14 -17.22 -14.03
CA ALA A 102 1.23 -17.40 -13.09
C ALA A 102 0.87 -18.55 -12.15
N VAL A 103 1.70 -19.58 -12.12
CA VAL A 103 1.49 -20.80 -11.33
C VAL A 103 2.65 -20.95 -10.36
N GLY A 104 2.36 -21.15 -9.08
CA GLY A 104 3.35 -21.26 -8.01
C GLY A 104 2.73 -20.95 -6.65
N ASP A 105 3.54 -20.94 -5.59
CA ASP A 105 3.09 -20.42 -4.29
C ASP A 105 2.74 -18.92 -4.42
N ASP A 106 1.54 -18.53 -3.99
CA ASP A 106 1.02 -17.16 -4.14
C ASP A 106 1.95 -16.09 -3.56
N LYS A 107 2.65 -16.40 -2.46
CA LYS A 107 3.61 -15.46 -1.84
C LYS A 107 4.82 -15.25 -2.74
N LEU A 108 5.28 -16.30 -3.43
CA LEU A 108 6.40 -16.21 -4.36
C LEU A 108 5.99 -15.50 -5.66
N VAL A 109 4.80 -15.80 -6.19
CA VAL A 109 4.24 -15.11 -7.36
C VAL A 109 4.10 -13.60 -7.10
N THR A 110 3.54 -13.24 -5.94
CA THR A 110 3.38 -11.85 -5.54
C THR A 110 4.73 -11.18 -5.30
N TRP A 111 5.64 -11.84 -4.57
CA TRP A 111 6.99 -11.31 -4.33
C TRP A 111 7.72 -10.99 -5.64
N PHE A 112 7.69 -11.91 -6.62
CA PHE A 112 8.34 -11.69 -7.91
C PHE A 112 7.68 -10.55 -8.69
N SER A 113 6.35 -10.54 -8.77
CA SER A 113 5.59 -9.51 -9.47
C SER A 113 5.86 -8.12 -8.91
N GLU A 114 5.83 -7.96 -7.58
CA GLU A 114 6.19 -6.72 -6.90
C GLU A 114 7.64 -6.31 -7.19
N THR A 115 8.57 -7.26 -7.19
CA THR A 115 9.99 -6.97 -7.45
C THR A 115 10.20 -6.50 -8.88
N VAL A 116 9.47 -7.03 -9.87
CA VAL A 116 9.45 -6.48 -11.24
C VAL A 116 8.91 -5.05 -11.25
N TYR A 117 7.79 -4.77 -10.58
CA TYR A 117 7.24 -3.41 -10.48
C TYR A 117 8.13 -2.44 -9.69
N MET A 118 9.00 -2.94 -8.81
CA MET A 118 9.98 -2.11 -8.11
C MET A 118 11.06 -1.59 -9.06
N ILE A 119 11.41 -2.30 -10.13
CA ILE A 119 12.39 -1.82 -11.13
C ILE A 119 11.95 -0.48 -11.73
N GLU A 120 10.67 -0.38 -12.10
CA GLU A 120 10.12 0.84 -12.73
C GLU A 120 10.09 2.04 -11.78
N ARG A 121 9.91 1.76 -10.48
CA ARG A 121 9.77 2.76 -9.42
C ARG A 121 11.07 3.03 -8.66
N ALA A 122 12.13 2.26 -8.90
CA ALA A 122 13.36 2.36 -8.10
C ALA A 122 14.07 3.70 -8.25
N ARG A 123 13.91 4.35 -9.40
CA ARG A 123 14.42 5.70 -9.67
C ARG A 123 13.53 6.81 -9.12
N TRP A 124 12.32 6.50 -8.65
CA TRP A 124 11.40 7.52 -8.17
C TRP A 124 11.90 8.03 -6.84
N VAL A 125 12.15 9.33 -6.77
CA VAL A 125 12.46 10.03 -5.53
C VAL A 125 11.16 10.60 -5.01
N TRP A 126 10.79 10.21 -3.79
CA TRP A 126 9.63 10.81 -3.14
C TRP A 126 10.08 12.05 -2.36
N GLY A 127 9.50 13.19 -2.71
CA GLY A 127 9.72 14.48 -2.06
C GLY A 127 10.61 15.39 -2.89
N THR A 128 10.54 16.67 -2.60
CA THR A 128 11.32 17.72 -3.27
C THR A 128 12.40 18.20 -2.31
N PRO A 129 13.70 18.06 -2.64
CA PRO A 129 14.75 18.69 -1.85
C PRO A 129 14.55 20.21 -1.80
N VAL A 130 14.71 20.79 -0.62
CA VAL A 130 14.63 22.24 -0.39
C VAL A 130 15.84 22.71 0.43
N GLU A 131 15.90 24.00 0.73
CA GLU A 131 16.98 24.59 1.51
C GLU A 131 17.19 23.92 2.88
N ASN A 132 18.35 24.15 3.50
CA ASN A 132 18.72 23.63 4.83
C ASN A 132 18.80 22.10 4.95
N GLY A 133 18.89 21.39 3.82
CA GLY A 133 19.01 19.93 3.77
C GLY A 133 17.69 19.21 4.12
N GLU A 134 16.56 19.89 3.92
CA GLU A 134 15.24 19.30 4.15
C GLU A 134 14.67 18.71 2.86
N THR A 135 13.74 17.77 3.03
CA THR A 135 12.89 17.30 1.93
C THR A 135 11.45 17.71 2.21
N ARG A 136 10.85 18.43 1.26
CA ARG A 136 9.44 18.83 1.27
C ARG A 136 8.61 17.72 0.66
N TYR A 137 7.68 17.20 1.44
CA TYR A 137 6.65 16.26 1.03
C TYR A 137 5.29 16.95 0.97
N PHE A 138 4.32 16.26 0.38
CA PHE A 138 2.92 16.64 0.42
C PHE A 138 2.14 15.64 1.28
N ASN A 139 1.21 16.14 2.09
CA ASN A 139 0.23 15.32 2.78
C ASN A 139 -1.07 16.11 2.99
N ASN A 140 -2.10 15.47 3.52
CA ASN A 140 -3.35 16.12 3.86
C ASN A 140 -3.80 15.76 5.28
N THR A 141 -4.57 16.65 5.89
CA THR A 141 -5.13 16.51 7.23
C THR A 141 -6.64 16.79 7.16
N ASN A 142 -7.38 16.47 8.22
CA ASN A 142 -8.79 16.90 8.30
C ASN A 142 -8.93 18.44 8.35
N GLY A 143 -7.84 19.15 8.60
CA GLY A 143 -7.76 20.60 8.62
C GLY A 143 -7.37 21.26 7.29
N GLY A 144 -7.04 20.48 6.27
CA GLY A 144 -6.54 20.97 4.98
C GLY A 144 -5.17 20.40 4.58
N PRO A 145 -4.79 20.60 3.30
CA PRO A 145 -3.56 20.06 2.73
C PRO A 145 -2.33 20.82 3.20
N VAL A 146 -1.21 20.10 3.31
CA VAL A 146 0.05 20.60 3.88
C VAL A 146 1.26 20.22 3.06
N PHE A 147 2.23 21.13 3.01
CA PHE A 147 3.61 20.72 2.82
C PHE A 147 4.18 20.23 4.16
N VAL A 148 4.89 19.10 4.11
CA VAL A 148 5.54 18.47 5.27
C VAL A 148 7.03 18.48 5.04
N TYR A 149 7.78 19.19 5.87
CA TYR A 149 9.22 19.29 5.75
C TYR A 149 9.89 18.33 6.71
N VAL A 150 10.79 17.51 6.19
CA VAL A 150 11.46 16.43 6.92
C VAL A 150 12.96 16.57 6.79
N LYS A 151 13.67 16.34 7.90
CA LYS A 151 15.12 16.27 7.96
C LYS A 151 15.52 15.12 8.87
N ASP A 152 16.48 14.31 8.44
CA ASP A 152 16.99 13.15 9.19
C ASP A 152 15.87 12.22 9.70
N GLY A 153 14.86 11.98 8.84
CA GLY A 153 13.71 11.14 9.17
C GLY A 153 12.71 11.73 10.17
N LYS A 154 12.82 13.01 10.53
CA LYS A 154 11.92 13.71 11.46
C LYS A 154 11.16 14.84 10.78
N ILE A 155 9.87 14.94 11.08
CA ILE A 155 9.03 16.07 10.67
C ILE A 155 9.51 17.31 11.43
N ILE A 156 9.92 18.34 10.70
CA ILE A 156 10.40 19.61 11.25
C ILE A 156 9.23 20.60 11.34
N ARG A 157 8.48 20.77 10.25
CA ARG A 157 7.31 21.67 10.19
C ARG A 157 6.26 21.19 9.18
N LEU A 158 5.05 21.70 9.37
CA LEU A 158 3.96 21.64 8.41
C LEU A 158 3.58 23.08 8.04
N THR A 159 3.29 23.33 6.78
CA THR A 159 2.82 24.64 6.31
C THR A 159 1.61 24.47 5.40
N PRO A 160 0.78 25.51 5.20
CA PRO A 160 -0.05 25.62 4.01
C PRO A 160 0.79 25.45 2.74
N ILE A 161 0.11 25.25 1.62
CA ILE A 161 0.72 25.10 0.31
C ILE A 161 0.54 26.42 -0.42
N ASP A 162 1.65 27.06 -0.74
CA ASP A 162 1.68 28.14 -1.72
C ASP A 162 1.83 27.52 -3.12
N PHE A 163 0.98 27.95 -4.06
CA PHE A 163 1.03 27.50 -5.44
C PHE A 163 2.08 28.28 -6.22
N ASP A 164 2.81 27.61 -7.11
CA ASP A 164 3.82 28.23 -7.96
C ASP A 164 3.27 28.51 -9.37
N ASP A 165 4.15 28.95 -10.27
CA ASP A 165 3.78 29.30 -11.65
C ASP A 165 3.54 28.07 -12.55
N GLU A 166 3.87 26.85 -12.08
CA GLU A 166 3.54 25.60 -12.78
C GLU A 166 2.11 25.14 -12.46
N ASP A 167 1.52 25.61 -11.37
CA ASP A 167 0.13 25.34 -11.00
C ASP A 167 -0.86 26.17 -11.84
N PRO A 168 -2.01 25.60 -12.26
CA PRO A 168 -3.02 26.33 -13.02
C PRO A 168 -3.51 27.64 -12.37
N GLU A 169 -4.01 28.56 -13.20
CA GLU A 169 -4.56 29.83 -12.71
C GLU A 169 -5.82 29.67 -11.86
N THR A 170 -6.03 30.59 -10.91
CA THR A 170 -7.24 30.64 -10.10
C THR A 170 -8.43 31.11 -10.93
N TRP A 171 -9.62 30.65 -10.56
CA TRP A 171 -10.86 31.18 -11.13
C TRP A 171 -11.05 32.66 -10.72
N SER A 172 -11.85 33.38 -11.50
CA SER A 172 -12.20 34.78 -11.22
C SER A 172 -13.70 35.01 -11.38
N VAL A 173 -14.26 35.90 -10.57
CA VAL A 173 -15.67 36.33 -10.65
C VAL A 173 -15.73 37.84 -10.78
N GLU A 174 -16.47 38.32 -11.79
CA GLU A 174 -16.78 39.73 -11.96
C GLU A 174 -18.09 40.07 -11.26
N ALA A 175 -18.05 41.04 -10.34
CA ALA A 175 -19.23 41.52 -9.65
C ALA A 175 -19.07 42.99 -9.27
N ARG A 176 -20.13 43.79 -9.47
CA ARG A 176 -20.17 45.21 -9.09
C ARG A 176 -18.99 46.03 -9.65
N GLY A 177 -18.60 45.75 -10.90
CA GLY A 177 -17.49 46.43 -11.58
C GLY A 177 -16.10 46.09 -11.03
N LYS A 178 -15.96 45.00 -10.27
CA LYS A 178 -14.68 44.50 -9.74
C LYS A 178 -14.49 43.04 -10.12
N THR A 179 -13.23 42.63 -10.22
CA THR A 179 -12.82 41.24 -10.41
C THR A 179 -12.29 40.69 -9.09
N PHE A 180 -12.84 39.57 -8.64
CA PHE A 180 -12.43 38.87 -7.43
C PHE A 180 -11.82 37.52 -7.80
N SER A 181 -10.65 37.23 -7.25
CA SER A 181 -9.97 35.94 -7.39
C SER A 181 -9.40 35.50 -6.04
N PRO A 182 -9.44 34.20 -5.69
CA PRO A 182 -8.87 33.73 -4.43
C PRO A 182 -7.33 33.84 -4.43
N PRO A 183 -6.71 33.88 -3.24
CA PRO A 183 -5.25 33.78 -3.13
C PRO A 183 -4.71 32.48 -3.74
N ARG A 184 -3.52 32.52 -4.35
CA ARG A 184 -2.77 31.35 -4.85
C ARG A 184 -2.11 30.55 -3.73
N LYS A 185 -2.89 30.17 -2.72
CA LYS A 185 -2.44 29.33 -1.60
C LYS A 185 -3.60 28.60 -0.92
N THR A 186 -3.28 27.51 -0.25
CA THR A 186 -4.23 26.81 0.62
C THR A 186 -4.29 27.48 2.00
N THR A 187 -5.26 27.06 2.79
CA THR A 187 -5.36 27.41 4.22
C THR A 187 -5.50 26.13 5.04
N ILE A 188 -5.26 26.25 6.35
CA ILE A 188 -5.28 25.11 7.27
C ILE A 188 -5.90 25.50 8.60
N SER A 189 -6.66 24.57 9.18
CA SER A 189 -7.23 24.73 10.52
C SER A 189 -6.15 24.70 11.61
N PRO A 190 -6.41 25.28 12.80
CA PRO A 190 -5.49 25.20 13.92
C PRO A 190 -5.12 23.77 14.34
N HIS A 191 -6.07 22.82 14.29
CA HIS A 191 -5.79 21.43 14.64
C HIS A 191 -4.95 20.72 13.56
N GLY A 192 -5.10 21.09 12.28
CA GLY A 192 -4.27 20.58 11.19
C GLY A 192 -2.80 21.00 11.36
N LEU A 193 -2.56 22.27 11.73
CA LEU A 193 -1.21 22.78 12.05
C LEU A 193 -0.56 22.02 13.21
N ALA A 194 -1.36 21.60 14.19
CA ALA A 194 -0.89 20.84 15.34
C ALA A 194 -0.61 19.34 15.05
N SER A 195 -0.84 18.83 13.83
CA SER A 195 -0.71 17.39 13.53
C SER A 195 0.64 16.78 13.92
N LYS A 196 1.73 17.56 13.88
CA LYS A 196 3.06 17.09 14.35
C LYS A 196 3.05 16.63 15.81
N SER A 197 2.34 17.34 16.69
CA SER A 197 2.28 16.99 18.12
C SER A 197 1.49 15.70 18.36
N LEU A 198 0.52 15.39 17.51
CA LEU A 198 -0.21 14.11 17.54
C LEU A 198 0.67 12.96 17.08
N VAL A 199 1.46 13.16 16.03
CA VAL A 199 2.39 12.15 15.50
C VAL A 199 3.44 11.76 16.54
N TYR A 200 4.04 12.76 17.22
CA TYR A 200 5.08 12.56 18.24
C TYR A 200 4.59 12.67 19.68
N SER A 201 3.29 12.45 19.92
CA SER A 201 2.73 12.49 21.26
C SER A 201 3.36 11.40 22.14
N LYS A 202 3.60 11.72 23.41
CA LYS A 202 4.02 10.74 24.43
C LYS A 202 2.95 9.68 24.68
N GLU A 203 1.70 10.01 24.41
CA GLU A 203 0.53 9.13 24.54
C GLU A 203 0.30 8.24 23.31
N ARG A 204 1.20 8.29 22.31
CA ARG A 204 1.05 7.48 21.11
C ARG A 204 1.21 6.00 21.44
N ASN A 205 0.23 5.19 21.07
CA ASN A 205 0.39 3.74 21.14
C ASN A 205 1.42 3.27 20.10
N LEU A 206 2.57 2.78 20.57
CA LEU A 206 3.72 2.39 19.74
C LEU A 206 3.73 0.89 19.40
N TYR A 207 3.06 0.05 20.18
CA TYR A 207 3.14 -1.41 20.05
C TYR A 207 1.78 -2.06 20.37
N PRO A 208 1.52 -3.27 19.87
CA PRO A 208 0.40 -4.06 20.36
C PRO A 208 0.51 -4.28 21.88
N MET A 209 -0.61 -4.15 22.57
CA MET A 209 -0.71 -4.32 24.01
C MET A 209 -1.86 -5.26 24.35
N LYS A 210 -1.70 -6.04 25.42
CA LYS A 210 -2.69 -6.97 25.95
C LYS A 210 -2.90 -6.68 27.43
N ARG A 211 -4.14 -6.80 27.91
CA ARG A 211 -4.43 -6.62 29.34
C ARG A 211 -3.80 -7.78 30.12
N VAL A 212 -3.09 -7.48 31.21
CA VAL A 212 -2.25 -8.45 31.93
C VAL A 212 -3.01 -9.67 32.46
N ASP A 213 -4.29 -9.50 32.77
CA ASP A 213 -5.17 -10.51 33.35
C ASP A 213 -6.19 -11.07 32.33
N PHE A 214 -5.99 -10.82 31.03
CA PHE A 214 -6.84 -11.39 29.99
C PHE A 214 -6.23 -12.69 29.47
N ASN A 215 -6.87 -13.83 29.77
CA ASN A 215 -6.54 -15.11 29.16
C ASN A 215 -7.67 -15.58 28.22
N PRO A 216 -7.47 -15.60 26.89
CA PRO A 216 -8.48 -16.08 25.93
C PRO A 216 -8.94 -17.53 26.16
N GLU A 217 -8.05 -18.39 26.67
CA GLU A 217 -8.29 -19.82 26.89
C GLU A 217 -8.68 -20.15 28.33
N GLY A 218 -8.89 -19.14 29.18
CA GLY A 218 -9.22 -19.31 30.59
C GLY A 218 -9.96 -18.09 31.13
N ASP A 219 -9.50 -17.58 32.27
CA ASP A 219 -10.14 -16.44 32.92
C ASP A 219 -9.96 -15.15 32.10
N ARG A 220 -11.09 -14.60 31.64
CA ARG A 220 -11.13 -13.40 30.79
C ARG A 220 -11.30 -12.10 31.57
N ASN A 221 -11.60 -12.18 32.87
CA ASN A 221 -11.77 -11.08 33.84
C ASN A 221 -12.41 -9.80 33.25
N PRO A 222 -13.63 -9.85 32.70
CA PRO A 222 -14.27 -8.68 32.07
C PRO A 222 -14.47 -7.50 33.02
N GLU A 223 -14.68 -7.77 34.31
CA GLU A 223 -14.85 -6.80 35.39
C GLU A 223 -13.63 -5.91 35.62
N ASN A 224 -12.43 -6.38 35.23
CA ASN A 224 -11.18 -5.62 35.38
C ASN A 224 -10.87 -4.69 34.20
N ARG A 225 -11.76 -4.60 33.20
CA ARG A 225 -11.60 -3.68 32.06
C ARG A 225 -11.64 -2.23 32.55
N GLY A 226 -10.58 -1.47 32.28
CA GLY A 226 -10.40 -0.09 32.76
C GLY A 226 -9.69 0.03 34.11
N VAL A 227 -9.32 -1.11 34.74
CA VAL A 227 -8.59 -1.16 36.01
C VAL A 227 -7.22 -1.81 35.84
N SER A 228 -7.17 -3.01 35.25
CA SER A 228 -5.92 -3.75 35.04
C SER A 228 -5.02 -3.08 34.00
N GLY A 229 -3.71 -3.18 34.21
CA GLY A 229 -2.69 -2.67 33.30
C GLY A 229 -2.52 -3.50 32.02
N TYR A 230 -1.54 -3.11 31.21
CA TYR A 230 -1.24 -3.74 29.94
C TYR A 230 0.22 -4.17 29.84
N GLU A 231 0.44 -5.30 29.18
CA GLU A 231 1.76 -5.77 28.77
C GLU A 231 1.93 -5.57 27.26
N ARG A 232 3.18 -5.35 26.83
CA ARG A 232 3.53 -5.32 25.41
C ARG A 232 3.55 -6.74 24.86
N ILE A 233 2.93 -6.93 23.70
CA ILE A 233 2.97 -8.19 22.96
C ILE A 233 3.46 -7.98 21.53
N SER A 234 3.75 -9.06 20.82
CA SER A 234 4.12 -9.00 19.40
C SER A 234 2.89 -8.77 18.51
N TRP A 235 3.10 -8.29 17.29
CA TRP A 235 2.03 -8.22 16.28
C TRP A 235 1.47 -9.59 15.94
N ASN A 236 2.31 -10.62 15.82
CA ASN A 236 1.85 -11.98 15.53
C ASN A 236 0.93 -12.50 16.65
N GLU A 237 1.34 -12.33 17.90
CA GLU A 237 0.52 -12.74 19.05
C GLU A 237 -0.81 -11.98 19.09
N ALA A 238 -0.79 -10.65 18.88
CA ALA A 238 -2.02 -9.86 18.87
C ALA A 238 -2.98 -10.30 17.77
N LEU A 239 -2.46 -10.53 16.56
CA LEU A 239 -3.24 -10.98 15.41
C LEU A 239 -3.76 -12.39 15.61
N ASP A 240 -2.96 -13.31 16.15
CA ASP A 240 -3.37 -14.69 16.43
C ASP A 240 -4.52 -14.73 17.46
N ILE A 241 -4.44 -13.92 18.52
CA ILE A 241 -5.50 -13.82 19.53
C ILE A 241 -6.80 -13.30 18.89
N VAL A 242 -6.72 -12.20 18.14
CA VAL A 242 -7.90 -11.60 17.49
C VAL A 242 -8.49 -12.54 16.43
N GLU A 243 -7.66 -13.17 15.61
CA GLU A 243 -8.09 -14.11 14.58
C GLU A 243 -8.81 -15.33 15.19
N LYS A 244 -8.24 -15.93 16.24
CA LYS A 244 -8.85 -17.07 16.94
C LYS A 244 -10.22 -16.70 17.49
N GLU A 245 -10.35 -15.53 18.12
CA GLU A 245 -11.63 -15.06 18.65
C GLU A 245 -12.66 -14.76 17.56
N ILE A 246 -12.26 -14.11 16.45
CA ILE A 246 -13.15 -13.90 15.30
C ILE A 246 -13.65 -15.26 14.77
N LYS A 247 -12.76 -16.23 14.57
CA LYS A 247 -13.13 -17.57 14.08
C LYS A 247 -14.05 -18.30 15.06
N ARG A 248 -13.75 -18.24 16.37
CA ARG A 248 -14.54 -18.88 17.43
C ARG A 248 -15.95 -18.30 17.48
N VAL A 249 -16.09 -16.97 17.59
CA VAL A 249 -17.39 -16.28 17.65
C VAL A 249 -18.21 -16.52 16.39
N LYS A 250 -17.59 -16.47 15.21
CA LYS A 250 -18.29 -16.77 13.94
C LYS A 250 -18.84 -18.20 13.91
N ARG A 251 -18.04 -19.18 14.35
CA ARG A 251 -18.44 -20.59 14.35
C ARG A 251 -19.53 -20.88 15.37
N GLU A 252 -19.46 -20.27 16.55
CA GLU A 252 -20.35 -20.59 17.69
C GLU A 252 -21.63 -19.75 17.70
N HIS A 253 -21.58 -18.51 17.21
CA HIS A 253 -22.67 -17.54 17.34
C HIS A 253 -23.01 -16.80 16.04
N GLY A 254 -22.35 -17.13 14.93
CA GLY A 254 -22.51 -16.44 13.65
C GLY A 254 -21.82 -15.07 13.58
N PRO A 255 -21.60 -14.53 12.37
CA PRO A 255 -20.89 -13.27 12.16
C PRO A 255 -21.60 -12.05 12.77
N GLY A 256 -22.93 -12.07 12.88
CA GLY A 256 -23.70 -10.98 13.50
C GLY A 256 -23.38 -10.75 14.99
N SER A 257 -22.74 -11.72 15.65
CA SER A 257 -22.32 -11.62 17.05
C SER A 257 -21.02 -10.83 17.25
N ILE A 258 -20.35 -10.42 16.17
CA ILE A 258 -19.19 -9.52 16.21
C ILE A 258 -19.71 -8.09 16.02
N LEU A 259 -19.52 -7.23 17.02
CA LEU A 259 -19.80 -5.80 16.89
C LEU A 259 -18.60 -5.06 16.30
N ALA A 260 -18.82 -4.34 15.21
CA ALA A 260 -17.83 -3.48 14.57
C ALA A 260 -18.30 -2.02 14.63
N ALA A 261 -17.78 -1.28 15.61
CA ALA A 261 -18.12 0.12 15.86
C ALA A 261 -16.97 1.06 15.48
N ARG A 262 -17.31 2.26 14.97
CA ARG A 262 -16.36 3.33 14.64
C ARG A 262 -16.96 4.73 14.77
N SER A 263 -16.11 5.74 14.97
CA SER A 263 -16.48 7.16 15.12
C SER A 263 -16.53 7.91 13.79
N SER A 264 -17.36 8.97 13.70
CA SER A 264 -17.76 9.71 12.47
C SER A 264 -16.58 10.09 11.58
N HIS A 265 -15.51 10.58 12.19
CA HIS A 265 -14.34 11.02 11.48
C HIS A 265 -13.14 10.09 11.69
N HIS A 266 -12.24 10.12 10.71
CA HIS A 266 -11.00 9.36 10.72
C HIS A 266 -9.85 10.25 10.22
N THR A 267 -8.59 9.81 10.31
CA THR A 267 -7.49 10.50 9.64
C THR A 267 -7.72 10.55 8.13
N TRP A 268 -7.44 11.70 7.52
CA TRP A 268 -7.60 11.92 6.09
C TRP A 268 -6.86 10.87 5.24
N GLY A 269 -7.48 10.43 4.14
CA GLY A 269 -6.86 9.56 3.14
C GLY A 269 -7.83 8.51 2.60
N ASN A 270 -8.19 8.62 1.32
CA ASN A 270 -9.30 7.86 0.72
C ASN A 270 -9.16 6.34 0.85
N VAL A 271 -7.94 5.80 0.68
CA VAL A 271 -7.70 4.34 0.77
C VAL A 271 -7.80 3.85 2.21
N GLY A 272 -7.18 4.58 3.14
CA GLY A 272 -7.15 4.22 4.57
C GLY A 272 -8.41 4.65 5.34
N TYR A 273 -9.29 5.44 4.74
CA TYR A 273 -10.50 5.94 5.40
C TYR A 273 -11.44 4.79 5.76
N TYR A 274 -12.30 5.00 6.76
CA TYR A 274 -13.17 3.93 7.26
C TYR A 274 -14.17 3.44 6.19
N ILE A 275 -14.58 4.32 5.26
CA ILE A 275 -15.50 3.98 4.17
C ILE A 275 -14.83 2.99 3.17
N SER A 276 -13.51 2.88 3.19
CA SER A 276 -12.71 2.02 2.31
C SER A 276 -12.11 0.82 3.06
N ALA A 277 -10.93 0.97 3.68
CA ALA A 277 -10.18 -0.15 4.26
C ALA A 277 -10.93 -0.87 5.38
N TYR A 278 -11.54 -0.13 6.31
CA TYR A 278 -12.31 -0.70 7.41
C TYR A 278 -13.53 -1.46 6.89
N ASN A 279 -14.38 -0.82 6.07
CA ASN A 279 -15.55 -1.48 5.49
C ASN A 279 -15.17 -2.72 4.69
N ARG A 280 -14.10 -2.67 3.89
CA ARG A 280 -13.60 -3.84 3.16
C ARG A 280 -13.29 -5.00 4.10
N PHE A 281 -12.55 -4.75 5.19
CA PHE A 281 -12.20 -5.79 6.15
C PHE A 281 -13.43 -6.33 6.89
N ILE A 282 -14.30 -5.45 7.38
CA ILE A 282 -15.50 -5.83 8.12
C ILE A 282 -16.48 -6.63 7.26
N ASN A 283 -16.64 -6.29 5.99
CA ASN A 283 -17.47 -7.05 5.06
C ASN A 283 -16.94 -8.47 4.81
N ILE A 284 -15.61 -8.66 4.83
CA ILE A 284 -15.00 -9.98 4.66
C ILE A 284 -15.24 -10.86 5.89
N ILE A 285 -15.05 -10.31 7.11
CA ILE A 285 -15.23 -11.11 8.32
C ILE A 285 -16.70 -11.32 8.67
N GLY A 286 -17.60 -10.41 8.27
CA GLY A 286 -18.98 -10.37 8.70
C GLY A 286 -19.10 -9.88 10.14
N ALA A 287 -19.88 -8.82 10.36
CA ALA A 287 -20.11 -8.21 11.66
C ALA A 287 -21.43 -7.44 11.67
N SER A 288 -21.99 -7.22 12.86
CA SER A 288 -23.00 -6.18 13.09
C SER A 288 -22.31 -4.82 13.17
N THR A 289 -22.75 -3.87 12.34
CA THR A 289 -22.18 -2.53 12.27
C THR A 289 -23.08 -1.49 12.92
N THR A 290 -22.47 -0.42 13.43
CA THR A 290 -23.21 0.74 13.93
C THR A 290 -23.60 1.67 12.77
N LEU A 291 -24.87 2.05 12.69
CA LEU A 291 -25.31 3.15 11.83
C LEU A 291 -24.89 4.49 12.44
N LEU A 292 -24.57 5.44 11.57
CA LEU A 292 -24.15 6.78 11.97
C LEU A 292 -25.31 7.74 11.87
N ASN A 293 -25.28 8.77 12.71
CA ASN A 293 -26.10 9.95 12.52
C ASN A 293 -25.51 10.83 11.39
N PRO A 294 -26.31 11.68 10.74
CA PRO A 294 -25.80 12.64 9.76
C PRO A 294 -25.10 13.80 10.48
N ASP A 295 -23.85 13.60 10.89
CA ASP A 295 -22.99 14.64 11.40
C ASP A 295 -21.97 15.08 10.34
N SER A 296 -21.90 16.40 10.08
CA SER A 296 -20.88 17.05 9.23
C SER A 296 -20.96 16.77 7.71
N TRP A 297 -19.81 16.85 7.02
CA TRP A 297 -19.63 16.66 5.57
C TRP A 297 -20.15 15.31 5.07
N GLU A 298 -20.09 14.27 5.90
CA GLU A 298 -20.68 12.96 5.59
C GLU A 298 -22.19 13.04 5.33
N GLY A 299 -22.89 14.11 5.70
CA GLY A 299 -24.31 14.33 5.36
C GLY A 299 -24.62 14.18 3.87
N TRP A 300 -23.69 14.56 2.98
CA TRP A 300 -23.85 14.34 1.53
C TRP A 300 -23.88 12.85 1.16
N TYR A 301 -23.09 12.00 1.83
CA TYR A 301 -23.15 10.54 1.67
C TYR A 301 -24.53 9.98 2.08
N TRP A 302 -25.19 10.66 3.02
CA TRP A 302 -26.52 10.31 3.51
C TRP A 302 -27.67 11.04 2.78
N GLY A 303 -27.37 11.78 1.70
CA GLY A 303 -28.38 12.40 0.83
C GLY A 303 -28.82 13.83 1.19
N ALA A 304 -27.97 14.60 1.90
CA ALA A 304 -28.15 16.05 2.11
C ALA A 304 -27.61 16.89 0.94
#